data_AF-A0A8T3QU73-F1
#
_entry.id   AF-A0A8T3QU73-F1
#
_cell.length_a   1.000
_cell.length_b   1.000
_cell.length_c   1.000
_cell.angle_alpha   90.00
_cell.angle_beta   90.00
_cell.angle_gamma   90.00
#
_symmetry.space_group_name_H-M   'P 1'
#
loop_
_entity.id
_entity.type
_entity.pdbx_description
1 polymer ?
#
loop_
_entity_poly.entity_id
_entity_poly.type
_entity_poly.pdbx_seq_one_letter_code
_entity_poly.pdbx_strand_id
1 'polypeptide(L)'
;AWWDAYGDNAHPETLVIVPADAPAGAEPFAIVPLMHRHEVEPSDALTHTRMRHGTDVELTPVPPTAKAIFFGASYHADYATLLAAPADLPAVASAVAEYLAGPDCGEWDAVDLRRLRCGDPAADALASALGAIEMPNDWTLNVEREDVCPVVTLPEGVDLDGYLATLGKKERHEIRRKVRRAEAVGQIQLVDATDPLADLKAFIELHQKRWGEDGLFPHTPGGDQSRVFFRRLFELFGADGPLRLTFLTVGEQRIAAGIHFETADTIYYYNAGVDPDARELSPGVVMVHAYVERALRERKRRMDFLRGDEPYKYDWGAVNEPIQRLLVRRGAGS
;
A
#
# COMPACT_ATOMS: atom_id res chain seq x y z
N ALA A 1 -5.41 3.72 -13.94
CA ALA A 1 -4.72 2.52 -13.44
C ALA A 1 -5.69 1.48 -12.88
N TRP A 2 -6.35 1.72 -11.74
CA TRP A 2 -7.30 0.76 -11.15
C TRP A 2 -8.43 0.39 -12.13
N TRP A 3 -9.17 1.40 -12.61
CA TRP A 3 -10.21 1.20 -13.61
C TRP A 3 -9.74 0.48 -14.88
N ASP A 4 -8.57 0.86 -15.40
CA ASP A 4 -8.00 0.21 -16.59
C ASP A 4 -7.71 -1.28 -16.36
N ALA A 5 -7.34 -1.65 -15.13
CA ALA A 5 -6.94 -2.99 -14.77
C ALA A 5 -8.12 -3.87 -14.36
N TYR A 6 -9.08 -3.32 -13.62
CA TYR A 6 -10.15 -4.08 -12.99
C TYR A 6 -11.50 -3.91 -13.69
N GLY A 7 -11.64 -2.95 -14.62
CA GLY A 7 -12.76 -2.86 -15.56
C GLY A 7 -14.13 -3.03 -14.90
N ASP A 8 -14.83 -4.10 -15.27
CA ASP A 8 -16.17 -4.45 -14.78
C ASP A 8 -16.24 -4.73 -13.26
N ASN A 9 -15.10 -5.04 -12.62
CA ASN A 9 -15.00 -5.19 -11.16
C ASN A 9 -14.74 -3.85 -10.44
N ALA A 10 -14.43 -2.78 -11.18
CA ALA A 10 -14.30 -1.44 -10.65
C ALA A 10 -15.63 -0.70 -10.83
N HIS A 11 -16.05 0.06 -9.81
CA HIS A 11 -17.23 0.91 -9.92
C HIS A 11 -17.05 1.92 -11.06
N PRO A 12 -18.05 2.25 -11.90
CA PRO A 12 -17.87 3.14 -13.05
C PRO A 12 -17.52 4.60 -12.67
N GLU A 13 -17.69 4.97 -11.41
CA GLU A 13 -17.66 6.34 -10.94
C GLU A 13 -16.74 6.50 -9.73
N THR A 14 -16.09 7.66 -9.63
CA THR A 14 -15.36 8.12 -8.43
C THR A 14 -16.19 9.17 -7.73
N LEU A 15 -16.31 9.08 -6.40
CA LEU A 15 -16.91 10.16 -5.63
C LEU A 15 -15.92 11.33 -5.56
N VAL A 16 -16.37 12.50 -6.02
CA VAL A 16 -15.66 13.77 -5.84
C VAL A 16 -16.54 14.72 -5.07
N ILE A 17 -15.93 15.57 -4.26
CA ILE A 17 -16.64 16.63 -3.54
C ILE A 17 -16.32 17.95 -4.22
N VAL A 18 -17.36 18.74 -4.49
CA VAL A 18 -17.27 20.08 -5.07
C VAL A 18 -17.94 21.09 -4.12
N PRO A 19 -17.58 22.38 -4.17
CA PRO A 19 -18.32 23.41 -3.46
C PRO A 19 -19.81 23.40 -3.83
N ALA A 20 -20.70 23.69 -2.88
CA ALA A 20 -22.15 23.61 -3.09
C ALA A 20 -22.68 24.45 -4.28
N ASP A 21 -22.05 25.61 -4.53
CA ASP A 21 -22.41 26.52 -5.62
C ASP A 21 -21.53 26.34 -6.88
N ALA A 22 -20.77 25.26 -6.97
CA ALA A 22 -19.84 25.05 -8.06
C ALA A 22 -20.56 24.75 -9.39
N PRO A 23 -20.15 25.38 -10.51
CA PRO A 23 -20.69 25.04 -11.81
C PRO A 23 -20.32 23.61 -12.21
N ALA A 24 -21.08 23.01 -13.13
CA ALA A 24 -20.74 21.71 -13.71
C ALA A 24 -19.31 21.75 -14.31
N GLY A 25 -18.48 20.77 -13.91
CA GLY A 25 -17.08 20.69 -14.34
C GLY A 25 -16.09 21.53 -13.52
N ALA A 26 -16.50 22.09 -12.38
CA ALA A 26 -15.58 22.68 -11.42
C ALA A 26 -14.53 21.66 -10.95
N GLU A 27 -13.33 22.16 -10.63
CA GLU A 27 -12.29 21.31 -10.07
C GLU A 27 -12.75 20.72 -8.73
N PRO A 28 -12.49 19.42 -8.49
CA PRO A 28 -12.88 18.77 -7.26
C PRO A 28 -12.10 19.35 -6.08
N PHE A 29 -12.81 19.58 -4.99
CA PHE A 29 -12.27 19.99 -3.70
C PHE A 29 -11.69 18.81 -2.91
N ALA A 30 -12.27 17.62 -3.12
CA ALA A 30 -11.72 16.37 -2.61
C ALA A 30 -12.00 15.20 -3.56
N ILE A 31 -11.13 14.20 -3.51
CA ILE A 31 -11.30 12.92 -4.19
C ILE A 31 -11.54 11.86 -3.12
N VAL A 32 -12.67 11.18 -3.18
CA VAL A 32 -13.04 10.10 -2.26
C VAL A 32 -13.14 8.82 -3.08
N PRO A 33 -12.12 7.96 -3.08
CA PRO A 33 -12.06 6.82 -3.98
C PRO A 33 -12.94 5.67 -3.47
N LEU A 34 -14.21 5.92 -3.15
CA LEU A 34 -15.15 4.87 -2.76
C LEU A 34 -15.51 3.99 -3.95
N MET A 35 -15.68 2.70 -3.67
CA MET A 35 -16.06 1.67 -4.61
C MET A 35 -17.15 0.82 -3.98
N HIS A 36 -18.33 0.77 -4.61
CA HIS A 36 -19.40 -0.15 -4.23
C HIS A 36 -19.13 -1.55 -4.79
N ARG A 37 -19.41 -2.56 -3.98
CA ARG A 37 -19.40 -3.96 -4.40
C ARG A 37 -20.68 -4.63 -3.92
N HIS A 38 -21.40 -5.34 -4.81
CA HIS A 38 -22.68 -5.96 -4.46
C HIS A 38 -22.53 -7.27 -3.68
N GLU A 39 -21.44 -8.02 -3.88
CA GLU A 39 -21.10 -9.23 -3.11
C GLU A 39 -19.57 -9.33 -2.97
N VAL A 40 -19.07 -9.92 -1.88
CA VAL A 40 -17.67 -10.39 -1.83
C VAL A 40 -17.61 -11.60 -2.76
N GLU A 41 -17.18 -11.37 -4.01
CA GLU A 41 -17.33 -12.34 -5.10
C GLU A 41 -16.87 -13.76 -4.71
N PRO A 42 -17.66 -14.80 -5.03
CA PRO A 42 -17.21 -16.19 -5.00
C PRO A 42 -15.89 -16.40 -5.77
N SER A 43 -15.59 -15.53 -6.75
CA SER A 43 -14.34 -15.51 -7.51
C SER A 43 -13.17 -14.79 -6.83
N ASP A 44 -13.30 -14.23 -5.61
CA ASP A 44 -12.12 -13.71 -4.88
C ASP A 44 -11.12 -14.84 -4.57
N ALA A 45 -11.60 -16.07 -4.46
CA ALA A 45 -10.77 -17.27 -4.42
C ALA A 45 -10.11 -17.59 -5.79
N LEU A 46 -10.78 -17.32 -6.91
CA LEU A 46 -10.31 -17.59 -8.28
C LEU A 46 -9.39 -16.49 -8.84
N THR A 47 -9.56 -15.25 -8.38
CA THR A 47 -8.77 -14.06 -8.76
C THR A 47 -7.63 -13.78 -7.79
N HIS A 48 -7.53 -14.54 -6.69
CA HIS A 48 -6.58 -14.34 -5.58
C HIS A 48 -6.63 -12.94 -4.94
N THR A 49 -7.68 -12.17 -5.18
CA THR A 49 -7.88 -10.81 -4.65
C THR A 49 -8.41 -10.89 -3.21
N ARG A 50 -7.63 -11.42 -2.27
CA ARG A 50 -8.02 -11.51 -0.85
C ARG A 50 -7.59 -10.26 -0.09
N MET A 51 -8.53 -9.65 0.63
CA MET A 51 -8.20 -8.66 1.66
C MET A 51 -7.50 -9.37 2.82
N ARG A 52 -6.17 -9.30 2.85
CA ARG A 52 -5.34 -9.85 3.93
C ARG A 52 -5.34 -8.90 5.13
N HIS A 53 -5.38 -9.45 6.33
CA HIS A 53 -5.17 -8.77 7.61
C HIS A 53 -4.15 -9.56 8.44
N GLY A 54 -3.70 -9.01 9.57
CA GLY A 54 -2.77 -9.71 10.46
C GLY A 54 -3.36 -11.03 10.98
N THR A 55 -2.53 -12.07 11.10
CA THR A 55 -2.98 -13.42 11.51
C THR A 55 -3.46 -13.47 12.96
N ASP A 56 -3.04 -12.51 13.77
CA ASP A 56 -3.24 -12.52 15.22
C ASP A 56 -4.38 -11.59 15.66
N VAL A 57 -5.12 -11.03 14.69
CA VAL A 57 -6.20 -10.08 14.94
C VAL A 57 -7.52 -10.62 14.42
N GLU A 58 -8.46 -10.84 15.34
CA GLU A 58 -9.85 -11.18 15.01
C GLU A 58 -10.61 -9.88 14.70
N LEU A 59 -10.99 -9.70 13.44
CA LEU A 59 -11.78 -8.56 12.97
C LEU A 59 -13.26 -8.92 12.92
N THR A 60 -14.14 -7.93 13.10
CA THR A 60 -15.58 -8.14 12.93
C THR A 60 -15.87 -8.65 11.52
N PRO A 61 -16.50 -9.83 11.36
CA PRO A 61 -16.74 -10.39 10.04
C PRO A 61 -17.78 -9.57 9.28
N VAL A 62 -17.57 -9.43 7.97
CA VAL A 62 -18.56 -8.93 7.02
C VAL A 62 -19.09 -10.15 6.25
N PRO A 63 -20.42 -10.36 6.18
CA PRO A 63 -20.98 -11.47 5.43
C PRO A 63 -20.48 -11.46 3.97
N PRO A 64 -20.15 -12.62 3.38
CA PRO A 64 -19.69 -12.67 1.99
C PRO A 64 -20.77 -12.18 1.00
N THR A 65 -22.04 -12.22 1.39
CA THR A 65 -23.17 -11.75 0.60
C THR A 65 -23.49 -10.27 0.82
N ALA A 66 -22.72 -9.54 1.64
CA ALA A 66 -22.98 -8.14 1.92
C ALA A 66 -22.60 -7.26 0.72
N LYS A 67 -23.49 -6.33 0.37
CA LYS A 67 -23.19 -5.18 -0.47
C LYS A 67 -22.26 -4.26 0.32
N ALA A 68 -20.98 -4.24 0.00
CA ALA A 68 -19.96 -3.54 0.75
C ALA A 68 -19.30 -2.40 -0.03
N ILE A 69 -19.07 -1.27 0.63
CA ILE A 69 -18.33 -0.13 0.09
C ILE A 69 -16.90 -0.17 0.62
N PHE A 70 -15.91 -0.04 -0.25
CA PHE A 70 -14.48 0.00 0.08
C PHE A 70 -13.82 1.26 -0.48
N PHE A 71 -12.57 1.55 -0.08
CA PHE A 71 -11.72 2.37 -0.95
C PHE A 71 -11.25 1.52 -2.13
N GLY A 72 -11.30 2.08 -3.35
CA GLY A 72 -10.96 1.36 -4.58
C GLY A 72 -9.55 0.79 -4.60
N ALA A 73 -8.61 1.39 -3.86
CA ALA A 73 -7.24 0.89 -3.76
C ALA A 73 -7.00 -0.07 -2.58
N SER A 74 -8.01 -0.40 -1.75
CA SER A 74 -7.84 -1.21 -0.53
C SER A 74 -7.26 -2.61 -0.80
N TYR A 75 -7.31 -3.13 -2.02
CA TYR A 75 -6.68 -4.41 -2.36
C TYR A 75 -5.18 -4.29 -2.62
N HIS A 76 -4.73 -3.14 -3.14
CA HIS A 76 -3.38 -2.97 -3.70
C HIS A 76 -2.54 -1.96 -2.94
N ALA A 77 -3.12 -1.09 -2.14
CA ALA A 77 -2.39 -0.05 -1.44
C ALA A 77 -2.69 -0.11 0.06
N ASP A 78 -1.69 0.31 0.83
CA ASP A 78 -1.84 0.73 2.21
C ASP A 78 -1.98 2.26 2.23
N TYR A 79 -2.66 2.81 3.23
CA TYR A 79 -2.86 4.26 3.38
C TYR A 79 -3.70 4.93 2.28
N ALA A 80 -4.47 4.16 1.53
CA ALA A 80 -5.41 4.69 0.55
C ALA A 80 -6.67 5.22 1.26
N THR A 81 -6.69 6.51 1.51
CA THR A 81 -7.82 7.26 2.09
C THR A 81 -8.32 8.32 1.09
N LEU A 82 -9.17 9.23 1.53
CA LEU A 82 -9.59 10.38 0.73
C LEU A 82 -8.47 11.43 0.60
N LEU A 83 -8.51 12.18 -0.50
CA LEU A 83 -7.57 13.25 -0.78
C LEU A 83 -8.29 14.59 -0.68
N ALA A 84 -7.91 15.40 0.32
CA ALA A 84 -8.38 16.77 0.51
C ALA A 84 -7.32 17.58 1.24
N ALA A 85 -7.44 18.91 1.22
CA ALA A 85 -6.57 19.75 2.05
C ALA A 85 -6.90 19.55 3.55
N PRO A 86 -5.91 19.62 4.46
CA PRO A 86 -6.13 19.31 5.88
C PRO A 86 -7.22 20.13 6.57
N ALA A 87 -7.36 21.41 6.19
CA ALA A 87 -8.39 22.30 6.75
C ALA A 87 -9.81 21.88 6.39
N ASP A 88 -9.95 21.12 5.31
CA ASP A 88 -11.22 20.77 4.69
C ASP A 88 -11.69 19.36 5.06
N LEU A 89 -10.79 18.55 5.63
CA LEU A 89 -11.07 17.16 6.02
C LEU A 89 -12.35 17.00 6.85
N PRO A 90 -12.67 17.86 7.85
CA PRO A 90 -13.92 17.72 8.60
C PRO A 90 -15.16 17.88 7.72
N ALA A 91 -15.20 18.91 6.87
CA ALA A 91 -16.34 19.17 5.98
C ALA A 91 -16.48 18.09 4.91
N VAL A 92 -15.35 17.65 4.35
CA VAL A 92 -15.27 16.55 3.40
C VAL A 92 -15.77 15.25 4.01
N ALA A 93 -15.34 14.91 5.23
CA ALA A 93 -15.78 13.72 5.92
C ALA A 93 -17.29 13.75 6.26
N SER A 94 -17.82 14.91 6.68
CA SER A 94 -19.26 15.10 6.88
C SER A 94 -20.03 14.88 5.58
N ALA A 95 -19.58 15.46 4.46
CA ALA A 95 -20.21 15.26 3.16
C ALA A 95 -20.19 13.79 2.72
N VAL A 96 -19.12 13.05 2.99
CA VAL A 96 -19.06 11.59 2.74
C VAL A 96 -20.08 10.85 3.60
N ALA A 97 -20.17 11.15 4.89
CA ALA A 97 -21.10 10.50 5.80
C ALA A 97 -22.57 10.78 5.40
N GLU A 98 -22.88 12.03 5.04
CA GLU A 98 -24.20 12.43 4.51
C GLU A 98 -24.53 11.73 3.19
N TYR A 99 -23.56 11.64 2.26
CA TYR A 99 -23.73 10.88 1.02
C TYR A 99 -24.07 9.41 1.30
N LEU A 100 -23.32 8.74 2.19
CA LEU A 100 -23.54 7.33 2.55
C LEU A 100 -24.93 7.09 3.17
N ALA A 101 -25.48 8.08 3.89
CA ALA A 101 -26.83 8.04 4.45
C ALA A 101 -27.92 8.44 3.44
N GLY A 102 -27.54 9.15 2.39
CA GLY A 102 -28.44 9.68 1.38
C GLY A 102 -28.92 8.62 0.37
N PRO A 103 -30.04 8.89 -0.32
CA PRO A 103 -30.58 7.98 -1.33
C PRO A 103 -29.67 7.84 -2.55
N ASP A 104 -28.82 8.84 -2.83
CA ASP A 104 -27.94 8.87 -4.00
C ASP A 104 -26.81 7.82 -3.94
N CYS A 105 -26.44 7.37 -2.74
CA CYS A 105 -25.43 6.32 -2.56
C CYS A 105 -25.95 4.93 -2.96
N GLY A 106 -27.27 4.76 -3.07
CA GLY A 106 -27.88 3.46 -3.34
C GLY A 106 -27.84 2.50 -2.14
N GLU A 107 -28.15 1.23 -2.40
CA GLU A 107 -28.22 0.20 -1.36
C GLU A 107 -26.84 -0.37 -1.01
N TRP A 108 -26.54 -0.43 0.30
CA TRP A 108 -25.36 -1.09 0.85
C TRP A 108 -25.67 -1.66 2.24
N ASP A 109 -24.97 -2.74 2.61
CA ASP A 109 -25.07 -3.42 3.89
C ASP A 109 -23.94 -3.03 4.85
N ALA A 110 -22.73 -2.80 4.30
CA ALA A 110 -21.57 -2.37 5.06
C ALA A 110 -20.68 -1.35 4.32
N VAL A 111 -19.97 -0.52 5.08
CA VAL A 111 -18.82 0.27 4.60
C VAL A 111 -17.59 -0.29 5.30
N ASP A 112 -16.65 -0.86 4.55
CA ASP A 112 -15.46 -1.54 5.06
C ASP A 112 -14.19 -0.85 4.55
N LEU A 113 -13.77 0.20 5.26
CA LEU A 113 -12.59 0.99 4.90
C LEU A 113 -11.36 0.43 5.62
N ARG A 114 -10.39 -0.07 4.86
CA ARG A 114 -9.24 -0.83 5.39
C ARG A 114 -7.91 -0.16 5.15
N ARG A 115 -6.90 -0.63 5.89
CA ARG A 115 -5.48 -0.28 5.78
C ARG A 115 -5.22 1.21 5.97
N LEU A 116 -5.99 1.83 6.86
CA LEU A 116 -5.87 3.23 7.21
C LEU A 116 -4.81 3.38 8.29
N ARG A 117 -3.92 4.37 8.20
CA ARG A 117 -2.95 4.60 9.27
C ARG A 117 -3.68 5.09 10.52
N CYS A 118 -3.35 4.54 11.69
CA CYS A 118 -3.84 5.11 12.95
C CYS A 118 -3.28 6.53 13.13
N GLY A 119 -4.16 7.49 13.45
CA GLY A 119 -3.79 8.90 13.58
C GLY A 119 -3.63 9.64 12.24
N ASP A 120 -4.06 9.04 11.13
CA ASP A 120 -4.21 9.76 9.87
C ASP A 120 -5.38 10.76 9.98
N PRO A 121 -5.16 12.07 9.70
CA PRO A 121 -6.20 13.08 9.86
C PRO A 121 -7.46 12.81 9.02
N ALA A 122 -7.33 12.20 7.84
CA ALA A 122 -8.48 11.90 6.99
C ALA A 122 -9.29 10.72 7.53
N ALA A 123 -8.61 9.67 7.99
CA ALA A 123 -9.27 8.54 8.65
C ALA A 123 -9.97 8.96 9.96
N ASP A 124 -9.33 9.82 10.77
CA ASP A 124 -9.90 10.31 12.03
C ASP A 124 -11.11 11.23 11.80
N ALA A 125 -11.06 12.08 10.76
CA ALA A 125 -12.19 12.91 10.34
C ALA A 125 -13.37 12.04 9.87
N LEU A 126 -13.13 11.01 9.06
CA LEU A 126 -14.15 10.05 8.63
C LEU A 126 -14.78 9.30 9.81
N ALA A 127 -13.97 8.77 10.72
CA ALA A 127 -14.46 8.08 11.91
C ALA A 127 -15.37 9.00 12.76
N SER A 128 -14.96 10.27 12.91
CA SER A 128 -15.74 11.27 13.65
C SER A 128 -17.07 11.59 12.96
N ALA A 129 -17.06 11.80 11.64
CA ALA A 129 -18.26 12.12 10.87
C ALA A 129 -19.26 10.94 10.84
N LEU A 130 -18.77 9.72 10.64
CA LEU A 130 -19.59 8.49 10.68
C LEU A 130 -20.19 8.27 12.07
N GLY A 131 -19.39 8.44 13.13
CA GLY A 131 -19.87 8.31 14.52
C GLY A 131 -20.92 9.37 14.89
N ALA A 132 -20.84 10.57 14.32
CA ALA A 132 -21.83 11.63 14.56
C ALA A 132 -23.24 11.28 14.03
N ILE A 133 -23.32 10.41 13.02
CA ILE A 133 -24.58 10.04 12.37
C ILE A 133 -24.96 8.57 12.58
N GLU A 134 -24.20 7.82 13.39
CA GLU A 134 -24.42 6.37 13.55
C GLU A 134 -25.79 6.05 14.17
N MET A 135 -26.14 6.67 15.30
CA MET A 135 -27.38 6.38 16.02
C MET A 135 -28.64 6.86 15.27
N PRO A 136 -28.66 8.07 14.68
CA PRO A 136 -29.81 8.52 13.88
C PRO A 136 -30.10 7.64 12.66
N ASN A 137 -29.10 6.96 12.10
CA ASN A 137 -29.24 6.11 10.92
C ASN A 137 -29.33 4.60 11.25
N ASP A 138 -29.43 4.23 12.53
CA ASP A 138 -29.40 2.82 12.98
C ASP A 138 -28.16 2.07 12.47
N TRP A 139 -27.00 2.72 12.54
CA TRP A 139 -25.71 2.12 12.18
C TRP A 139 -24.90 1.71 13.41
N THR A 140 -23.96 0.81 13.19
CA THR A 140 -22.85 0.54 14.11
C THR A 140 -21.54 0.89 13.43
N LEU A 141 -20.72 1.75 14.07
CA LEU A 141 -19.33 1.98 13.68
C LEU A 141 -18.36 1.16 14.54
N ASN A 142 -17.52 0.37 13.89
CA ASN A 142 -16.40 -0.34 14.50
C ASN A 142 -15.09 0.27 14.01
N VAL A 143 -14.23 0.69 14.94
CA VAL A 143 -12.84 1.10 14.65
C VAL A 143 -11.92 0.02 15.20
N GLU A 144 -11.31 -0.75 14.29
CA GLU A 144 -10.56 -1.96 14.63
C GLU A 144 -9.10 -1.80 14.21
N ARG A 145 -8.15 -2.21 15.05
CA ARG A 145 -6.78 -2.41 14.58
C ARG A 145 -6.79 -3.59 13.61
N GLU A 146 -6.15 -3.44 12.45
CA GLU A 146 -6.18 -4.45 11.38
C GLU A 146 -4.85 -5.18 11.24
N ASP A 147 -3.74 -4.45 11.27
CA ASP A 147 -2.40 -4.95 11.00
C ASP A 147 -1.37 -3.90 11.44
N VAL A 148 -0.11 -4.07 11.04
CA VAL A 148 0.98 -3.11 11.23
C VAL A 148 1.74 -2.85 9.93
N CYS A 149 2.34 -1.67 9.85
CA CYS A 149 3.38 -1.34 8.88
C CYS A 149 4.68 -1.06 9.65
N PRO A 150 5.72 -1.90 9.51
CA PRO A 150 7.01 -1.63 10.14
C PRO A 150 7.74 -0.48 9.45
N VAL A 151 8.16 0.52 10.22
CA VAL A 151 8.82 1.72 9.71
C VAL A 151 10.18 1.92 10.37
N VAL A 152 11.20 2.14 9.56
CA VAL A 152 12.54 2.56 9.99
C VAL A 152 12.59 4.08 10.06
N THR A 153 13.01 4.60 11.20
CA THR A 153 13.36 6.02 11.35
C THR A 153 14.87 6.20 11.16
N LEU A 154 15.24 7.04 10.19
CA LEU A 154 16.63 7.33 9.87
C LEU A 154 17.08 8.60 10.63
N PRO A 155 18.15 8.53 11.44
CA PRO A 155 18.69 9.70 12.12
C PRO A 155 19.18 10.75 11.12
N GLU A 156 19.11 12.02 11.50
CA GLU A 156 19.59 13.11 10.65
C GLU A 156 21.12 13.14 10.58
N GLY A 157 21.66 13.36 9.38
CA GLY A 157 23.09 13.65 9.21
C GLY A 157 24.03 12.47 9.52
N VAL A 158 23.51 11.26 9.72
CA VAL A 158 24.34 10.06 9.87
C VAL A 158 24.56 9.41 8.51
N ASP A 159 25.73 8.79 8.34
CA ASP A 159 25.99 7.88 7.24
C ASP A 159 25.49 6.47 7.56
N LEU A 160 25.69 5.55 6.63
CA LEU A 160 25.28 4.16 6.77
C LEU A 160 25.91 3.48 8.00
N ASP A 161 27.18 3.73 8.28
CA ASP A 161 27.85 3.14 9.44
C ASP A 161 27.33 3.69 10.76
N GLY A 162 27.06 5.00 10.82
CA GLY A 162 26.40 5.65 11.95
C GLY A 162 24.99 5.10 12.19
N TYR A 163 24.21 4.88 11.12
CA TYR A 163 22.92 4.23 11.21
C TYR A 163 23.03 2.78 11.70
N LEU A 164 23.89 1.95 11.09
CA LEU A 164 24.06 0.56 11.51
C LEU A 164 24.52 0.44 12.97
N ALA A 165 25.20 1.45 13.51
CA ALA A 165 25.60 1.51 14.92
C ALA A 165 24.42 1.68 15.90
N THR A 166 23.25 2.18 15.44
CA THR A 166 22.02 2.26 16.26
C THR A 166 21.35 0.90 16.41
N LEU A 167 21.63 -0.04 15.50
CA LEU A 167 21.07 -1.39 15.51
C LEU A 167 21.73 -2.27 16.59
N GLY A 168 20.99 -3.31 16.99
CA GLY A 168 21.50 -4.34 17.87
C GLY A 168 22.77 -5.01 17.33
N LYS A 169 23.65 -5.45 18.24
CA LYS A 169 24.97 -5.99 17.89
C LYS A 169 24.88 -7.20 16.96
N LYS A 170 23.88 -8.05 17.17
CA LYS A 170 23.66 -9.28 16.39
C LYS A 170 23.20 -8.93 14.98
N GLU A 171 22.20 -8.07 14.88
CA GLU A 171 21.55 -7.63 13.64
C GLU A 171 22.57 -6.91 12.75
N ARG A 172 23.30 -5.91 13.30
CA ARG A 172 24.39 -5.22 12.61
C ARG A 172 25.45 -6.19 12.09
N HIS A 173 25.85 -7.17 12.91
CA HIS A 173 26.87 -8.14 12.50
C HIS A 173 26.39 -8.99 11.31
N GLU A 174 25.16 -9.49 11.38
CA GLU A 174 24.56 -10.30 10.31
C GLU A 174 24.35 -9.50 9.02
N ILE A 175 23.86 -8.26 9.10
CA ILE A 175 23.76 -7.36 7.94
C ILE A 175 25.14 -7.19 7.29
N ARG A 176 26.15 -6.74 8.06
CA ARG A 176 27.51 -6.54 7.54
C ARG A 176 28.12 -7.82 6.97
N ARG A 177 27.82 -8.98 7.54
CA ARG A 177 28.31 -10.28 7.06
C ARG A 177 27.71 -10.63 5.70
N LYS A 178 26.40 -10.43 5.53
CA LYS A 178 25.69 -10.71 4.27
C LYS A 178 26.09 -9.74 3.17
N VAL A 179 26.23 -8.46 3.48
CA VAL A 179 26.71 -7.42 2.54
C VAL A 179 28.13 -7.73 2.07
N ARG A 180 29.08 -7.99 3.00
CA ARG A 180 30.47 -8.37 2.63
C ARG A 180 30.56 -9.61 1.75
N ARG A 181 29.63 -10.56 1.91
CA ARG A 181 29.59 -11.74 1.04
C ARG A 181 29.20 -11.36 -0.38
N ALA A 182 28.21 -10.49 -0.56
CA ALA A 182 27.83 -9.99 -1.87
C ALA A 182 28.95 -9.14 -2.49
N GLU A 183 29.58 -8.25 -1.72
CA GLU A 183 30.73 -7.44 -2.17
C GLU A 183 31.93 -8.28 -2.63
N ALA A 184 32.15 -9.45 -2.02
CA ALA A 184 33.20 -10.38 -2.44
C ALA A 184 32.96 -10.99 -3.83
N VAL A 185 31.72 -10.98 -4.32
CA VAL A 185 31.36 -11.44 -5.68
C VAL A 185 31.44 -10.28 -6.68
N GLY A 186 31.01 -9.08 -6.28
CA GLY A 186 31.10 -7.90 -7.12
C GLY A 186 30.49 -6.66 -6.50
N GLN A 187 30.59 -5.54 -7.21
CA GLN A 187 30.02 -4.27 -6.75
C GLN A 187 28.51 -4.37 -6.59
N ILE A 188 27.98 -3.95 -5.42
CA ILE A 188 26.55 -3.85 -5.16
C ILE A 188 26.06 -2.51 -5.72
N GLN A 189 25.00 -2.53 -6.53
CA GLN A 189 24.36 -1.30 -7.01
C GLN A 189 22.85 -1.43 -7.00
N LEU A 190 22.17 -0.36 -6.57
CA LEU A 190 20.73 -0.19 -6.75
C LEU A 190 20.52 0.85 -7.85
N VAL A 191 20.01 0.40 -8.99
CA VAL A 191 19.92 1.21 -10.21
C VAL A 191 18.45 1.45 -10.53
N ASP A 192 18.07 2.71 -10.75
CA ASP A 192 16.74 3.04 -11.29
C ASP A 192 16.61 2.56 -12.73
N ALA A 193 15.46 1.99 -13.06
CA ALA A 193 15.12 1.66 -14.44
C ALA A 193 15.02 2.96 -15.26
N THR A 194 15.79 3.03 -16.36
CA THR A 194 15.74 4.19 -17.27
C THR A 194 14.45 4.23 -18.08
N ASP A 195 13.90 3.06 -18.41
CA ASP A 195 12.58 2.89 -19.00
C ASP A 195 11.81 1.84 -18.17
N PRO A 196 11.07 2.28 -17.13
CA PRO A 196 10.33 1.37 -16.27
C PRO A 196 9.30 0.52 -17.02
N LEU A 197 8.77 0.99 -18.15
CA LEU A 197 7.79 0.24 -18.93
C LEU A 197 8.46 -0.91 -19.69
N ALA A 198 9.63 -0.66 -20.30
CA ALA A 198 10.43 -1.71 -20.93
C ALA A 198 10.95 -2.74 -19.92
N ASP A 199 11.32 -2.28 -18.71
CA ASP A 199 11.89 -3.10 -17.66
C ASP A 199 10.86 -3.84 -16.77
N LEU A 200 9.56 -3.49 -16.86
CA LEU A 200 8.51 -4.08 -16.02
C LEU A 200 8.45 -5.60 -16.15
N LYS A 201 8.70 -6.13 -17.36
CA LYS A 201 8.74 -7.58 -17.59
C LYS A 201 9.81 -8.26 -16.74
N ALA A 202 11.01 -7.68 -16.64
CA ALA A 202 12.09 -8.24 -15.85
C ALA A 202 11.78 -8.24 -14.35
N PHE A 203 11.10 -7.20 -13.86
CA PHE A 203 10.57 -7.18 -12.50
C PHE A 203 9.55 -8.30 -12.27
N ILE A 204 8.58 -8.47 -13.18
CA ILE A 204 7.55 -9.51 -13.09
C ILE A 204 8.19 -10.90 -13.06
N GLU A 205 9.20 -11.17 -13.90
CA GLU A 205 9.93 -12.44 -13.91
C GLU A 205 10.59 -12.74 -12.56
N LEU A 206 11.30 -11.77 -11.98
CA LEU A 206 11.90 -11.91 -10.64
C LEU A 206 10.84 -12.07 -9.53
N HIS A 207 9.70 -11.39 -9.66
CA HIS A 207 8.59 -11.53 -8.73
C HIS A 207 7.96 -12.92 -8.80
N GLN A 208 7.70 -13.43 -10.02
CA GLN A 208 7.14 -14.76 -10.22
C GLN A 208 8.09 -15.87 -9.77
N LYS A 209 9.40 -15.74 -10.03
CA LYS A 209 10.41 -16.70 -9.52
C LYS A 209 10.37 -16.83 -8.00
N ARG A 210 10.15 -15.72 -7.28
CA ARG A 210 10.10 -15.70 -5.82
C ARG A 210 8.78 -16.24 -5.27
N TRP A 211 7.67 -15.79 -5.83
CA TRP A 211 6.35 -15.94 -5.20
C TRP A 211 5.44 -16.94 -5.90
N GLY A 212 5.70 -17.30 -7.15
CA GLY A 212 4.87 -18.21 -7.94
C GLY A 212 3.39 -17.81 -7.93
N GLU A 213 2.53 -18.78 -7.63
CA GLU A 213 1.07 -18.61 -7.55
C GLU A 213 0.60 -17.73 -6.39
N ASP A 214 1.41 -17.56 -5.34
CA ASP A 214 1.08 -16.73 -4.17
C ASP A 214 1.41 -15.24 -4.38
N GLY A 215 2.01 -14.90 -5.52
CA GLY A 215 2.43 -13.56 -5.88
C GLY A 215 1.34 -12.68 -6.50
N LEU A 216 1.71 -11.45 -6.89
CA LEU A 216 0.83 -10.51 -7.59
C LEU A 216 0.61 -10.84 -9.06
N PHE A 217 1.51 -11.64 -9.64
CA PHE A 217 1.56 -11.87 -11.08
C PHE A 217 1.41 -13.36 -11.47
N PRO A 218 0.51 -14.15 -10.87
CA PRO A 218 0.28 -15.53 -11.29
C PRO A 218 -0.28 -15.58 -12.71
N HIS A 219 -0.34 -16.77 -13.31
CA HIS A 219 -0.95 -16.98 -14.63
C HIS A 219 -2.47 -17.17 -14.51
N THR A 220 -3.14 -16.16 -13.95
CA THR A 220 -4.59 -16.13 -13.73
C THR A 220 -5.15 -14.77 -14.16
N PRO A 221 -6.48 -14.63 -14.33
CA PRO A 221 -7.08 -13.33 -14.64
C PRO A 221 -6.66 -12.21 -13.66
N GLY A 222 -6.58 -12.50 -12.36
CA GLY A 222 -6.11 -11.52 -11.36
C GLY A 222 -4.65 -11.11 -11.58
N GLY A 223 -3.79 -12.04 -11.99
CA GLY A 223 -2.41 -11.73 -12.37
C GLY A 223 -2.31 -10.89 -13.63
N ASP A 224 -3.21 -11.07 -14.60
CA ASP A 224 -3.28 -10.21 -15.79
C ASP A 224 -3.75 -8.79 -15.44
N GLN A 225 -4.73 -8.66 -14.54
CA GLN A 225 -5.17 -7.37 -14.00
C GLN A 225 -4.02 -6.64 -13.29
N SER A 226 -3.25 -7.34 -12.43
CA SER A 226 -2.05 -6.77 -11.80
C SER A 226 -1.04 -6.25 -12.83
N ARG A 227 -0.82 -6.97 -13.93
CA ARG A 227 0.09 -6.51 -15.01
C ARG A 227 -0.38 -5.21 -15.64
N VAL A 228 -1.68 -5.11 -15.93
CA VAL A 228 -2.28 -3.87 -16.46
C VAL A 228 -2.17 -2.74 -15.43
N PHE A 229 -2.42 -3.03 -14.16
CA PHE A 229 -2.37 -2.04 -13.08
C PHE A 229 -0.98 -1.41 -12.97
N PHE A 230 0.07 -2.22 -12.82
CA PHE A 230 1.44 -1.71 -12.70
C PHE A 230 1.91 -0.99 -13.97
N ARG A 231 1.59 -1.51 -15.17
CA ARG A 231 1.87 -0.80 -16.43
C ARG A 231 1.23 0.58 -16.43
N ARG A 232 -0.05 0.68 -16.06
CA ARG A 232 -0.76 1.98 -16.03
C ARG A 232 -0.26 2.91 -14.95
N LEU A 233 0.19 2.41 -13.80
CA LEU A 233 0.83 3.26 -12.80
C LEU A 233 2.10 3.92 -13.35
N PHE A 234 2.98 3.16 -14.01
CA PHE A 234 4.18 3.74 -14.63
C PHE A 234 3.87 4.67 -15.81
N GLU A 235 2.85 4.38 -16.62
CA GLU A 235 2.40 5.30 -17.68
C GLU A 235 1.85 6.62 -17.13
N LEU A 236 1.15 6.59 -15.98
CA LEU A 236 0.56 7.79 -15.37
C LEU A 236 1.58 8.63 -14.60
N PHE A 237 2.49 7.99 -13.84
CA PHE A 237 3.51 8.70 -13.08
C PHE A 237 4.70 9.14 -13.93
N GLY A 238 4.99 8.43 -15.02
CA GLY A 238 6.19 8.63 -15.82
C GLY A 238 7.47 8.15 -15.11
N ALA A 239 8.59 8.14 -15.85
CA ALA A 239 9.87 7.63 -15.34
C ALA A 239 10.47 8.48 -14.21
N ASP A 240 10.16 9.78 -14.19
CA ASP A 240 10.61 10.74 -13.16
C ASP A 240 9.60 10.94 -12.03
N GLY A 241 8.49 10.17 -12.04
CA GLY A 241 7.46 10.25 -11.03
C GLY A 241 7.87 9.65 -9.68
N PRO A 242 6.96 9.71 -8.69
CA PRO A 242 7.20 9.17 -7.35
C PRO A 242 7.28 7.64 -7.33
N LEU A 243 6.66 6.95 -8.30
CA LEU A 243 6.76 5.50 -8.44
C LEU A 243 8.05 5.14 -9.19
N ARG A 244 8.92 4.37 -8.53
CA ARG A 244 10.22 3.98 -9.06
C ARG A 244 10.27 2.46 -9.25
N LEU A 245 10.95 2.03 -10.31
CA LEU A 245 11.41 0.66 -10.49
C LEU A 245 12.93 0.66 -10.36
N THR A 246 13.47 -0.21 -9.50
CA THR A 246 14.91 -0.38 -9.34
C THR A 246 15.33 -1.83 -9.47
N PHE A 247 16.58 -2.03 -9.85
CA PHE A 247 17.24 -3.33 -9.89
C PHE A 247 18.46 -3.33 -8.99
N LEU A 248 18.59 -4.41 -8.21
CA LEU A 248 19.77 -4.69 -7.43
C LEU A 248 20.71 -5.59 -8.24
N THR A 249 21.93 -5.11 -8.46
CA THR A 249 22.99 -5.88 -9.10
C THR A 249 24.12 -6.17 -8.13
N VAL A 250 24.78 -7.31 -8.33
CA VAL A 250 26.06 -7.67 -7.70
C VAL A 250 27.01 -8.07 -8.83
N GLY A 251 28.00 -7.21 -9.10
CA GLY A 251 28.78 -7.30 -10.33
C GLY A 251 27.87 -7.13 -11.55
N GLU A 252 27.90 -8.08 -12.47
CA GLU A 252 27.04 -8.07 -13.67
C GLU A 252 25.69 -8.76 -13.46
N GLN A 253 25.48 -9.41 -12.31
CA GLN A 253 24.26 -10.19 -12.06
C GLN A 253 23.18 -9.33 -11.43
N ARG A 254 22.00 -9.27 -12.08
CA ARG A 254 20.76 -8.72 -11.50
C ARG A 254 20.13 -9.77 -10.59
N ILE A 255 20.11 -9.51 -9.28
CA ILE A 255 19.69 -10.50 -8.27
C ILE A 255 18.33 -10.18 -7.64
N ALA A 256 17.84 -8.96 -7.78
CA ALA A 256 16.53 -8.56 -7.28
C ALA A 256 16.02 -7.29 -7.98
N ALA A 257 14.73 -7.02 -7.81
CA ALA A 257 14.07 -5.82 -8.31
C ALA A 257 13.07 -5.31 -7.26
N GLY A 258 12.92 -4.00 -7.17
CA GLY A 258 12.01 -3.33 -6.24
C GLY A 258 11.17 -2.28 -6.96
N ILE A 259 9.87 -2.27 -6.67
CA ILE A 259 8.98 -1.14 -6.95
C ILE A 259 8.70 -0.44 -5.64
N HIS A 260 8.85 0.87 -5.62
CA HIS A 260 8.69 1.68 -4.42
C HIS A 260 8.20 3.08 -4.75
N PHE A 261 7.58 3.74 -3.78
CA PHE A 261 7.24 5.16 -3.89
C PHE A 261 8.27 6.02 -3.14
N GLU A 262 8.59 7.18 -3.68
CA GLU A 262 9.45 8.16 -3.03
C GLU A 262 8.73 9.49 -2.85
N THR A 263 8.76 9.97 -1.61
CA THR A 263 8.49 11.37 -1.29
C THR A 263 9.82 12.07 -0.97
N ALA A 264 9.73 13.35 -0.61
CA ALA A 264 10.89 14.11 -0.15
C ALA A 264 11.55 13.48 1.10
N ASP A 265 10.78 12.80 1.95
CA ASP A 265 11.23 12.33 3.26
C ASP A 265 11.15 10.81 3.47
N THR A 266 10.42 10.08 2.62
CA THR A 266 10.08 8.66 2.84
C THR A 266 10.30 7.83 1.57
N ILE A 267 10.86 6.63 1.73
CA ILE A 267 10.73 5.53 0.75
C ILE A 267 9.65 4.56 1.26
N TYR A 268 8.65 4.28 0.44
CA TYR A 268 7.64 3.24 0.68
C TYR A 268 7.99 1.99 -0.13
N TYR A 269 8.50 0.96 0.55
CA TYR A 269 8.99 -0.27 -0.07
C TYR A 269 7.82 -1.17 -0.50
N TYR A 270 7.29 -0.89 -1.70
CA TYR A 270 5.98 -1.38 -2.11
C TYR A 270 5.94 -2.85 -2.52
N ASN A 271 6.78 -3.26 -3.47
CA ASN A 271 6.82 -4.64 -3.94
C ASN A 271 8.21 -5.05 -4.40
N ALA A 272 8.56 -6.34 -4.27
CA ALA A 272 9.89 -6.82 -4.62
C ALA A 272 9.89 -8.23 -5.21
N GLY A 273 10.76 -8.42 -6.21
CA GLY A 273 11.13 -9.73 -6.77
C GLY A 273 12.59 -10.04 -6.45
N VAL A 274 12.91 -11.32 -6.24
CA VAL A 274 14.30 -11.77 -6.01
C VAL A 274 14.59 -12.99 -6.86
N ASP A 275 15.84 -13.12 -7.30
CA ASP A 275 16.30 -14.33 -7.97
C ASP A 275 16.61 -15.41 -6.91
N PRO A 276 15.85 -16.51 -6.84
CA PRO A 276 16.05 -17.55 -5.85
C PRO A 276 17.42 -18.24 -5.99
N ASP A 277 17.99 -18.24 -7.20
CA ASP A 277 19.32 -18.79 -7.47
C ASP A 277 20.44 -17.95 -6.82
N ALA A 278 20.17 -16.66 -6.54
CA ALA A 278 21.09 -15.77 -5.84
C ALA A 278 20.99 -15.84 -4.30
N ARG A 279 20.26 -16.83 -3.74
CA ARG A 279 19.98 -16.93 -2.28
C ARG A 279 21.23 -16.80 -1.39
N GLU A 280 22.38 -17.28 -1.83
CA GLU A 280 23.62 -17.27 -1.04
C GLU A 280 24.12 -15.84 -0.79
N LEU A 281 23.82 -14.93 -1.73
CA LEU A 281 24.11 -13.49 -1.65
C LEU A 281 23.13 -12.74 -0.75
N SER A 282 22.09 -13.41 -0.24
CA SER A 282 21.06 -12.80 0.62
C SER A 282 20.38 -11.57 -0.01
N PRO A 283 19.79 -11.69 -1.22
CA PRO A 283 19.28 -10.58 -2.01
C PRO A 283 18.33 -9.66 -1.23
N GLY A 284 17.47 -10.21 -0.37
CA GLY A 284 16.58 -9.40 0.47
C GLY A 284 17.32 -8.47 1.43
N VAL A 285 18.38 -8.95 2.11
CA VAL A 285 19.16 -8.12 3.04
C VAL A 285 19.98 -7.08 2.27
N VAL A 286 20.58 -7.48 1.15
CA VAL A 286 21.37 -6.57 0.31
C VAL A 286 20.49 -5.50 -0.34
N MET A 287 19.25 -5.84 -0.70
CA MET A 287 18.26 -4.88 -1.20
C MET A 287 17.95 -3.82 -0.14
N VAL A 288 17.57 -4.23 1.07
CA VAL A 288 17.25 -3.28 2.15
C VAL A 288 18.47 -2.43 2.51
N HIS A 289 19.67 -3.02 2.53
CA HIS A 289 20.91 -2.26 2.70
C HIS A 289 21.03 -1.12 1.69
N ALA A 290 20.86 -1.42 0.40
CA ALA A 290 21.00 -0.44 -0.66
C ALA A 290 19.90 0.65 -0.61
N TYR A 291 18.68 0.29 -0.20
CA TYR A 291 17.61 1.26 0.04
C TYR A 291 17.89 2.17 1.23
N VAL A 292 18.39 1.64 2.34
CA VAL A 292 18.79 2.44 3.51
C VAL A 292 19.93 3.39 3.14
N GLU A 293 20.94 2.90 2.43
CA GLU A 293 22.04 3.73 1.93
C GLU A 293 21.53 4.85 1.01
N ARG A 294 20.63 4.54 0.07
CA ARG A 294 19.98 5.52 -0.79
C ARG A 294 19.21 6.55 0.04
N ALA A 295 18.41 6.12 1.01
CA ALA A 295 17.60 6.98 1.86
C ALA A 295 18.47 7.97 2.64
N LEU A 296 19.57 7.50 3.26
CA LEU A 296 20.52 8.34 3.99
C LEU A 296 21.22 9.34 3.07
N ARG A 297 21.69 8.89 1.90
CA ARG A 297 22.32 9.73 0.88
C ARG A 297 21.39 10.85 0.40
N GLU A 298 20.10 10.54 0.24
CA GLU A 298 19.05 11.46 -0.18
C GLU A 298 18.42 12.23 1.00
N ARG A 299 18.96 12.08 2.21
CA ARG A 299 18.52 12.75 3.45
C ARG A 299 17.05 12.50 3.79
N LYS A 300 16.52 11.36 3.36
CA LYS A 300 15.21 10.87 3.78
C LYS A 300 15.24 10.51 5.26
N ARG A 301 14.10 10.61 5.92
CA ARG A 301 13.94 10.37 7.36
C ARG A 301 13.24 9.07 7.67
N ARG A 302 12.55 8.49 6.70
CA ARG A 302 11.76 7.27 6.88
C ARG A 302 11.97 6.28 5.74
N MET A 303 12.00 5.00 6.09
CA MET A 303 11.78 3.91 5.16
C MET A 303 10.63 3.08 5.70
N ASP A 304 9.52 3.09 4.99
CA ASP A 304 8.26 2.45 5.36
C ASP A 304 8.18 1.12 4.60
N PHE A 305 8.19 0.00 5.31
CA PHE A 305 8.10 -1.33 4.70
C PHE A 305 6.67 -1.71 4.31
N LEU A 306 5.71 -0.82 4.54
CA LEU A 306 4.29 -1.06 4.34
C LEU A 306 3.82 -2.28 5.13
N ARG A 307 2.62 -2.78 4.81
CA ARG A 307 1.96 -3.80 5.63
C ARG A 307 2.75 -5.11 5.73
N GLY A 308 2.65 -5.74 6.88
CA GLY A 308 3.24 -7.04 7.19
C GLY A 308 4.40 -6.94 8.17
N ASP A 309 4.43 -7.85 9.14
CA ASP A 309 5.36 -7.90 10.25
C ASP A 309 6.47 -8.95 10.03
N GLU A 310 6.96 -9.09 8.80
CA GLU A 310 8.00 -10.08 8.51
C GLU A 310 9.26 -9.81 9.37
N PRO A 311 9.82 -10.81 10.08
CA PRO A 311 10.86 -10.62 11.09
C PRO A 311 12.09 -9.84 10.61
N TYR A 312 12.46 -9.98 9.33
CA TYR A 312 13.62 -9.31 8.77
C TYR A 312 13.51 -7.78 8.77
N LYS A 313 12.28 -7.21 8.76
CA LYS A 313 12.07 -5.76 8.81
C LYS A 313 12.60 -5.17 10.12
N TYR A 314 12.44 -5.91 11.22
CA TYR A 314 12.88 -5.50 12.55
C TYR A 314 14.39 -5.65 12.78
N ASP A 315 15.08 -6.48 11.99
CA ASP A 315 16.56 -6.53 11.98
C ASP A 315 17.15 -5.15 11.59
N TRP A 316 16.36 -4.32 10.90
CA TRP A 316 16.71 -2.94 10.53
C TRP A 316 16.19 -1.91 11.54
N GLY A 317 15.74 -2.31 12.73
CA GLY A 317 15.21 -1.38 13.73
C GLY A 317 13.86 -0.76 13.36
N ALA A 318 13.10 -1.42 12.47
CA ALA A 318 11.74 -1.02 12.17
C ALA A 318 10.86 -1.08 13.44
N VAL A 319 9.94 -0.14 13.56
CA VAL A 319 8.93 -0.09 14.62
C VAL A 319 7.55 -0.11 13.98
N ASN A 320 6.62 -0.82 14.60
CA ASN A 320 5.26 -0.93 14.07
C ASN A 320 4.51 0.40 14.18
N GLU A 321 4.05 0.88 13.03
CA GLU A 321 2.96 1.85 12.94
C GLU A 321 1.65 1.06 12.67
N PRO A 322 0.69 1.06 13.60
CA PRO A 322 -0.54 0.29 13.43
C PRO A 322 -1.42 0.88 12.32
N ILE A 323 -2.10 -0.01 11.60
CA ILE A 323 -3.18 0.36 10.70
C ILE A 323 -4.51 -0.12 11.25
N GLN A 324 -5.57 0.58 10.87
CA GLN A 324 -6.93 0.39 11.33
C GLN A 324 -7.90 0.23 10.17
N ARG A 325 -9.06 -0.29 10.55
CA ARG A 325 -10.23 -0.48 9.73
C ARG A 325 -11.39 0.31 10.33
N LEU A 326 -12.14 1.02 9.49
CA LEU A 326 -13.45 1.58 9.83
C LEU A 326 -14.51 0.71 9.19
N LEU A 327 -15.33 0.05 10.01
CA LEU A 327 -16.44 -0.78 9.56
C LEU A 327 -17.75 -0.15 10.02
N VAL A 328 -18.59 0.28 9.08
CA VAL A 328 -19.97 0.68 9.31
C VAL A 328 -20.89 -0.45 8.87
N ARG A 329 -21.91 -0.76 9.68
CA ARG A 329 -22.96 -1.73 9.33
C ARG A 329 -24.33 -1.14 9.61
N ARG A 330 -25.29 -1.38 8.73
CA ARG A 330 -26.70 -1.03 8.99
C ARG A 330 -27.33 -2.02 9.96
N GLY A 331 -28.28 -1.54 10.78
CA GLY A 331 -29.15 -2.36 11.59
C GLY A 331 -30.04 -3.26 10.74
N ALA A 332 -30.49 -4.37 11.31
CA ALA A 332 -31.23 -5.42 10.59
C ALA A 332 -32.66 -5.02 10.15
N GLY A 333 -32.98 -3.72 10.07
CA GLY A 333 -34.35 -3.22 9.94
C GLY A 333 -34.54 -2.02 9.00
N SER A 334 -33.58 -1.69 8.12
CA SER A 334 -33.72 -0.59 7.14
C SER A 334 -33.78 -1.09 5.71
#